data_AF-A0A7X2ZAX9-F1
#
_entry.id   AF-A0A7X2ZAX9-F1
#
_cell.length_a   1.000
_cell.length_b   1.000
_cell.length_c   1.000
_cell.angle_alpha   90.00
_cell.angle_beta   90.00
_cell.angle_gamma   90.00
#
_symmetry.space_group_name_H-M   'P 1'
#
loop_
_entity.id
_entity.type
_entity.pdbx_description
1 polymer ?
#
loop_
_entity_poly.entity_id
_entity_poly.type
_entity_poly.pdbx_seq_one_letter_code
_entity_poly.pdbx_strand_id
1 'polypeptide(L)' 'METMERLSTLKKHETDCYSICYYLLQCDKTALEAAQKALCNLIKCDLFFVADAHTVRELLRKESIQSSLQIKKNTHLT' A
#
# COMPACT_ATOMS: atom_id res chain seq x y z
N MET A 1 -3.38 7.81 18.51
CA MET A 1 -3.58 6.43 18.03
C MET A 1 -2.28 5.68 18.21
N GLU A 2 -2.30 4.62 18.99
CA GLU A 2 -1.13 3.80 19.27
C GLU A 2 -0.75 2.95 18.04
N THR A 3 0.52 2.54 17.95
CA THR A 3 1.04 1.76 16.80
C THR A 3 0.24 0.48 16.55
N MET A 4 -0.23 -0.19 17.60
CA MET A 4 -1.01 -1.44 17.48
C MET A 4 -2.41 -1.21 16.91
N GLU A 5 -3.02 -0.06 17.22
CA GLU A 5 -4.29 0.33 16.63
C GLU A 5 -4.08 0.63 15.13
N ARG A 6 -3.01 1.36 14.77
CA ARG A 6 -2.70 1.67 13.37
C ARG A 6 -2.50 0.40 12.55
N LEU A 7 -1.76 -0.57 13.10
CA LEU A 7 -1.55 -1.87 12.49
C LEU A 7 -2.87 -2.62 12.28
N SER A 8 -3.76 -2.59 13.26
CA SER A 8 -5.09 -3.22 13.17
C SER A 8 -5.97 -2.58 12.11
N THR A 9 -5.88 -1.27 11.92
CA THR A 9 -6.57 -0.57 10.82
C THR A 9 -5.97 -0.94 9.46
N LEU A 10 -4.64 -0.96 9.32
CA LEU A 10 -3.98 -1.32 8.07
C LEU A 10 -4.28 -2.75 7.61
N LYS A 11 -4.38 -3.70 8.55
CA LYS A 11 -4.75 -5.08 8.25
C LYS A 11 -6.06 -5.20 7.47
N LYS A 12 -7.01 -4.29 7.69
CA LYS A 12 -8.30 -4.28 6.96
C LYS A 12 -8.14 -3.93 5.48
N HIS A 13 -7.00 -3.34 5.09
CA HIS A 13 -6.70 -2.88 3.74
C HIS A 13 -5.62 -3.71 3.05
N GLU A 14 -5.11 -4.78 3.69
CA GLU A 14 -4.06 -5.64 3.13
C GLU A 14 -4.46 -6.25 1.79
N THR A 15 -5.66 -6.83 1.72
CA THR A 15 -6.18 -7.47 0.50
C THR A 15 -6.38 -6.46 -0.63
N ASP A 16 -6.92 -5.28 -0.33
CA ASP A 16 -7.13 -4.22 -1.33
C ASP A 16 -5.80 -3.69 -1.86
N CYS A 17 -4.86 -3.41 -0.95
CA CYS A 17 -3.51 -2.98 -1.30
C CYS A 17 -2.81 -4.01 -2.19
N TYR A 18 -2.85 -5.28 -1.79
CA TYR A 18 -2.29 -6.39 -2.55
C TYR A 18 -2.93 -6.50 -3.94
N SER A 19 -4.26 -6.44 -4.02
CA SER A 19 -4.99 -6.59 -5.28
C SER A 19 -4.63 -5.50 -6.29
N ILE A 20 -4.46 -4.25 -5.84
CA ILE A 20 -4.01 -3.14 -6.69
C ILE A 20 -2.57 -3.40 -7.17
N CYS A 21 -1.67 -3.77 -6.26
CA CYS A 21 -0.28 -4.06 -6.61
C CYS A 21 -0.16 -5.24 -7.59
N TYR A 22 -0.92 -6.31 -7.36
CA TYR A 22 -0.96 -7.49 -8.22
C TYR A 22 -1.52 -7.16 -9.60
N TYR A 23 -2.59 -6.38 -9.68
CA TYR A 23 -3.14 -5.93 -10.95
C TYR A 23 -2.10 -5.18 -11.81
N LEU A 24 -1.21 -4.39 -11.18
CA LEU A 24 -0.20 -3.61 -11.90
C LEU A 24 1.05 -4.41 -12.26
N LEU A 25 1.45 -5.36 -11.40
CA LEU A 25 2.72 -6.06 -11.52
C LEU A 25 2.60 -7.47 -12.11
N GLN A 26 1.40 -8.07 -12.06
CA GLN A 26 1.09 -9.39 -12.60
C GLN A 26 2.06 -10.50 -12.14
N CYS A 27 2.62 -10.34 -10.93
CA CYS A 27 3.57 -11.27 -10.33
C CYS A 27 3.42 -11.21 -8.80
N ASP A 28 3.13 -12.35 -8.17
CA ASP A 28 2.86 -12.41 -6.72
C ASP A 28 4.04 -11.88 -5.90
N LYS A 29 5.27 -12.22 -6.28
CA LYS A 29 6.47 -11.81 -5.54
C LYS A 29 6.62 -10.29 -5.48
N THR A 30 6.57 -9.64 -6.64
CA THR A 30 6.73 -8.18 -6.72
C THR A 30 5.49 -7.45 -6.20
N ALA A 31 4.29 -8.02 -6.38
CA ALA A 31 3.05 -7.49 -5.82
C ALA A 31 3.06 -7.49 -4.29
N LEU A 32 3.50 -8.59 -3.68
CA LEU A 32 3.64 -8.69 -2.23
C LEU A 32 4.63 -7.66 -1.68
N GLU A 33 5.79 -7.53 -2.32
CA GLU A 33 6.80 -6.53 -1.95
C GLU A 33 6.25 -5.09 -2.08
N ALA A 34 5.51 -4.80 -3.16
CA ALA A 34 4.89 -3.49 -3.37
C ALA A 34 3.82 -3.20 -2.31
N ALA A 35 2.98 -4.18 -1.98
CA ALA A 35 1.94 -4.05 -0.97
C ALA A 35 2.53 -3.81 0.43
N GLN A 36 3.57 -4.57 0.80
CA GLN A 36 4.29 -4.36 2.05
C GLN A 36 4.88 -2.94 2.12
N LYS A 37 5.50 -2.47 1.04
CA LYS A 37 6.07 -1.12 0.97
C LYS A 37 4.99 -0.04 1.12
N ALA A 38 3.86 -0.19 0.43
CA ALA A 38 2.74 0.74 0.52
C ALA A 38 2.17 0.81 1.95
N LEU A 39 1.94 -0.35 2.60
CA LEU A 39 1.45 -0.38 3.98
C LEU A 39 2.47 0.23 4.98
N CYS A 40 3.76 0.00 4.76
CA CYS A 40 4.83 0.63 5.55
C CYS A 40 4.91 2.16 5.39
N ASN A 41 4.47 2.70 4.25
CA ASN A 41 4.33 4.13 4.06
C ASN A 41 3.06 4.66 4.73
N LEU A 42 1.94 3.97 4.55
CA LEU A 42 0.64 4.37 5.09
C LEU A 42 0.62 4.41 6.62
N ILE A 43 1.34 3.52 7.31
CA ILE A 43 1.41 3.55 8.79
C ILE A 43 2.00 4.86 9.34
N LYS A 44 2.83 5.54 8.54
CA LYS A 44 3.46 6.83 8.86
C LYS A 44 2.60 8.02 8.42
N CYS A 45 1.52 7.78 7.68
CA CYS A 45 0.62 8.80 7.17
C CYS A 45 -0.54 9.03 8.14
N ASP A 46 -0.45 10.07 8.97
CA ASP A 46 -1.51 10.37 9.95
C ASP A 46 -2.87 10.63 9.30
N LEU A 47 -2.87 11.24 8.11
CA LEU A 47 -4.08 11.51 7.33
C LEU A 47 -4.87 10.22 7.03
N PHE A 48 -4.19 9.10 6.82
CA PHE A 48 -4.84 7.81 6.57
C PHE A 48 -5.73 7.34 7.73
N PHE A 49 -5.43 7.77 8.97
CA PHE A 49 -6.16 7.32 10.16
C PHE A 49 -7.24 8.28 10.63
N VAL A 50 -7.24 9.52 10.13
CA VAL A 50 -8.19 10.57 10.57
C VAL A 50 -9.13 11.02 9.46
N ALA A 51 -8.83 10.72 8.20
CA ALA A 51 -9.66 11.13 7.07
C ALA A 51 -10.89 10.25 6.89
N ASP A 52 -11.82 10.74 6.07
CA ASP A 52 -13.01 9.99 5.67
C ASP A 52 -12.68 8.79 4.77
N ALA A 53 -13.65 7.89 4.61
CA ALA A 53 -13.47 6.66 3.84
C ALA A 53 -13.10 6.89 2.35
N HIS A 54 -13.54 7.99 1.74
CA HIS A 54 -13.15 8.32 0.37
C HIS A 54 -11.68 8.70 0.31
N THR A 55 -11.23 9.58 1.19
CA THR A 55 -9.82 9.98 1.28
C THR A 55 -8.90 8.80 1.62
N VAL A 56 -9.32 7.90 2.52
CA VAL A 56 -8.56 6.67 2.84
C VAL A 56 -8.37 5.78 1.61
N ARG A 57 -9.42 5.60 0.79
CA ARG A 57 -9.33 4.81 -0.45
C ARG A 57 -8.38 5.44 -1.46
N GLU A 58 -8.41 6.76 -1.62
CA GLU A 58 -7.51 7.48 -2.52
C GLU A 58 -6.05 7.37 -2.07
N LEU A 59 -5.79 7.52 -0.77
CA LEU A 59 -4.45 7.35 -0.20
C LEU A 59 -3.93 5.92 -0.38
N LEU A 60 -4.76 4.91 -0.09
CA LEU A 60 -4.42 3.51 -0.31
C LEU A 60 -4.04 3.27 -1.76
N ARG A 61 -4.90 3.67 -2.69
CA ARG A 61 -4.69 3.50 -4.13
C ARG A 61 -3.40 4.18 -4.60
N LYS A 62 -3.16 5.42 -4.16
CA LYS A 62 -1.97 6.19 -4.51
C LYS A 62 -0.70 5.47 -4.05
N GLU A 63 -0.62 5.05 -2.79
CA GLU A 63 0.57 4.40 -2.25
C GLU A 63 0.82 3.02 -2.87
N SER A 64 -0.25 2.25 -3.16
CA SER A 64 -0.14 0.98 -3.88
C SER A 64 0.41 1.17 -5.30
N ILE A 65 -0.12 2.15 -6.05
CA ILE A 65 0.37 2.47 -7.41
C ILE A 65 1.84 2.93 -7.34
N GLN A 66 2.17 3.87 -6.46
CA GLN A 66 3.52 4.41 -6.35
C GLN A 66 4.54 3.33 -5.98
N SER A 67 4.21 2.46 -5.02
CA SER A 67 5.08 1.36 -4.61
C SER A 67 5.28 0.36 -5.76
N SER A 68 4.22 0.04 -6.50
CA SER A 68 4.29 -0.84 -7.67
C SER A 68 5.19 -0.27 -8.77
N LEU A 69 5.06 1.02 -9.08
CA LEU A 69 5.91 1.69 -10.07
C LEU A 69 7.38 1.71 -9.65
N GLN A 70 7.67 1.90 -8.36
CA GLN A 70 9.04 1.87 -7.85
C GLN A 70 9.66 0.49 -8.00
N ILE A 71 8.94 -0.58 -7.68
CA ILE A 71 9.45 -1.95 -7.86
C ILE A 71 9.67 -2.26 -9.34
N LYS A 72 8.71 -1.93 -10.21
CA LYS A 72 8.84 -2.13 -11.65
C LYS A 72 10.05 -1.41 -12.24
N LYS A 73 10.34 -0.19 -11.76
CA LYS A 73 11.53 0.56 -12.15
C LYS A 73 12.81 -0.17 -11.73
N ASN A 74 12.85 -0.70 -10.51
CA ASN A 74 14.03 -1.40 -10.00
C ASN A 74 14.29 -2.71 -10.76
N THR A 75 13.26 -3.43 -11.20
CA THR A 75 13.41 -4.67 -11.99
C THR A 75 13.85 -4.45 -13.44
N HIS A 76 13.67 -3.24 -13.98
CA HIS A 76 14.11 -2.89 -15.34
C HIS A 76 15.55 -2.32 -15.39
N LEU A 77 16.18 -2.08 -14.23
CA LEU A 77 17.55 -1.55 -14.12
C LEU A 77 18.58 -2.62 -13.73
N THR A 78 18.17 -3.90 -13.68
CA THR A 78 19.01 -5.09 -13.48
C THR A 78 18.95 -5.97 -14.72
#